data_AF-A0AAD5LPS1-F1
#
_entry.id   AF-A0AAD5LPS1-F1
#
_cell.length_a   1.000
_cell.length_b   1.000
_cell.length_c   1.000
_cell.angle_alpha   90.00
_cell.angle_beta   90.00
_cell.angle_gamma   90.00
#
_symmetry.space_group_name_H-M   'P 1'
#
loop_
_entity.id
_entity.type
_entity.pdbx_description
1 polymer ?
#
loop_
_entity_poly.entity_id
_entity_poly.type
_entity_poly.pdbx_seq_one_letter_code
_entity_poly.pdbx_strand_id
1 'polypeptide(L)'
;MRKNGWEKPFHGLQIVTWIFFPTLMGMFFAFYTPLLEASTSYIVSIAYGVLCLVVVFAVIRCTGTDPSDDSVLGAGMDLPQRSNVSEDRVYCNVCLQYVQKQSRHCRLCDKCVDVFDHHCKWLNNCVGKKNYSYFLTSVVGSTVLLSLQIAFGIAIFAQSYSDPDVIKKRSQLAFFHFQLCIEDITTYDYIVRKRKQKLQRDRENASAEREDEEEIEAIEAEVDEDLETDNLLQLQQAHVVSELT
;
A
#
# COMPACT_ATOMS: atom_id res chain seq x y z
N MET A 1 35.33 -4.36 -17.18
CA MET A 1 35.20 -4.25 -15.71
C MET A 1 33.97 -3.46 -15.34
N ARG A 2 33.08 -4.00 -14.49
CA ARG A 2 31.90 -3.27 -13.99
C ARG A 2 32.27 -2.35 -12.83
N LYS A 3 31.90 -1.08 -12.91
CA LYS A 3 32.11 -0.07 -11.85
C LYS A 3 31.13 -0.27 -10.70
N ASN A 4 29.86 -0.56 -10.96
CA ASN A 4 28.88 -0.71 -9.89
C ASN A 4 27.72 -1.64 -10.28
N GLY A 5 26.74 -1.78 -9.39
CA GLY A 5 25.61 -2.69 -9.56
C GLY A 5 24.53 -2.24 -10.53
N TRP A 6 24.58 -1.00 -11.03
CA TRP A 6 23.63 -0.48 -12.02
C TRP A 6 24.00 -0.83 -13.46
N GLU A 7 25.15 -1.44 -13.68
CA GLU A 7 25.62 -1.85 -14.99
C GLU A 7 25.17 -3.28 -15.32
N LYS A 8 24.80 -3.48 -16.59
CA LYS A 8 24.37 -4.78 -17.13
C LYS A 8 25.53 -5.79 -17.14
N PRO A 9 25.24 -7.11 -17.11
CA PRO A 9 23.92 -7.71 -16.93
C PRO A 9 23.43 -7.61 -15.49
N PHE A 10 22.12 -7.43 -15.32
CA PHE A 10 21.48 -7.47 -14.01
C PHE A 10 21.34 -8.92 -13.54
N HIS A 11 21.61 -9.15 -12.25
CA HIS A 11 21.40 -10.46 -11.65
C HIS A 11 19.92 -10.62 -11.30
N GLY A 12 19.33 -11.81 -11.49
CA GLY A 12 17.90 -12.04 -11.19
C GLY A 12 17.49 -11.65 -9.77
N LEU A 13 18.35 -11.95 -8.78
CA LEU A 13 18.13 -11.54 -7.38
C LEU A 13 18.07 -10.01 -7.18
N GLN A 14 18.79 -9.23 -7.98
CA GLN A 14 18.70 -7.77 -7.94
C GLN A 14 17.32 -7.29 -8.43
N ILE A 15 16.80 -7.88 -9.50
CA ILE A 15 15.45 -7.57 -10.00
C ILE A 15 14.40 -7.94 -8.95
N VAL A 16 14.57 -9.09 -8.29
CA VAL A 16 13.70 -9.50 -7.17
C VAL A 16 13.70 -8.43 -6.07
N THR A 17 14.85 -7.83 -5.73
CA THR A 17 14.86 -6.76 -4.70
C THR A 17 14.02 -5.55 -5.09
N TRP A 18 14.01 -5.15 -6.36
CA TRP A 18 13.30 -3.96 -6.84
C TRP A 18 11.79 -4.10 -6.78
N ILE A 19 11.28 -5.33 -6.67
CA ILE A 19 9.85 -5.62 -6.53
C ILE A 19 9.54 -5.93 -5.07
N PHE A 20 10.31 -6.85 -4.46
CA PHE A 20 10.01 -7.39 -3.15
C PHE A 20 10.09 -6.34 -2.04
N PHE A 21 11.19 -5.57 -1.96
CA PHE A 21 11.35 -4.60 -0.88
C PHE A 21 10.35 -3.43 -0.96
N PRO A 22 10.13 -2.79 -2.13
CA PRO A 22 9.09 -1.76 -2.24
C PRO A 22 7.69 -2.29 -1.94
N THR A 23 7.38 -3.52 -2.34
CA THR A 23 6.08 -4.15 -2.00
C THR A 23 5.94 -4.31 -0.49
N LEU A 24 6.94 -4.86 0.19
CA LEU A 24 6.92 -4.99 1.66
C LEU A 24 6.74 -3.63 2.36
N MET A 25 7.50 -2.62 1.94
CA MET A 25 7.41 -1.26 2.48
C MET A 25 6.02 -0.64 2.24
N GLY A 26 5.47 -0.81 1.03
CA GLY A 26 4.14 -0.30 0.66
C GLY A 26 3.00 -0.99 1.42
N MET A 27 3.12 -2.29 1.68
CA MET A 27 2.13 -3.03 2.47
C MET A 27 1.96 -2.48 3.88
N PHE A 28 3.01 -1.89 4.46
CA PHE A 28 2.89 -1.22 5.75
C PHE A 28 1.82 -0.11 5.72
N PHE A 29 1.93 0.79 4.73
CA PHE A 29 1.00 1.91 4.54
C PHE A 29 -0.38 1.47 4.04
N ALA A 30 -0.45 0.41 3.24
CA ALA A 30 -1.73 -0.04 2.71
C ALA A 30 -2.60 -0.75 3.76
N PHE A 31 -1.99 -1.54 4.66
CA PHE A 31 -2.74 -2.46 5.52
C PHE A 31 -2.67 -2.14 7.01
N TYR A 32 -1.60 -1.50 7.50
CA TYR A 32 -1.43 -1.28 8.93
C TYR A 32 -1.87 0.13 9.34
N THR A 33 -1.45 1.14 8.60
CA THR A 33 -1.74 2.55 8.96
C THR A 33 -3.24 2.88 8.98
N PRO A 34 -4.12 2.33 8.12
CA PRO A 34 -5.56 2.62 8.18
C PRO A 34 -6.26 1.98 9.39
N LEU A 35 -5.63 0.98 10.02
CA LEU A 35 -6.18 0.26 11.16
C LEU A 35 -5.75 0.86 12.51
N LEU A 36 -4.82 1.82 12.50
CA LEU A 36 -4.39 2.55 13.68
C LEU A 36 -5.30 3.75 13.94
N GLU A 37 -5.28 4.24 15.18
CA GLU A 37 -5.91 5.51 15.53
C GLU A 37 -5.21 6.66 14.78
N ALA A 38 -5.95 7.72 14.42
CA ALA A 38 -5.46 8.78 13.53
C ALA A 38 -4.12 9.39 13.97
N SER A 39 -4.00 9.84 15.22
CA SER A 39 -2.77 10.44 15.77
C SER A 39 -1.58 9.47 15.69
N THR A 40 -1.76 8.25 16.18
CA THR A 40 -0.76 7.18 16.14
C THR A 40 -0.40 6.80 14.70
N SER A 41 -1.38 6.75 13.80
CA SER A 41 -1.19 6.43 12.39
C SER A 41 -0.24 7.42 11.71
N TYR A 42 -0.44 8.72 11.90
CA TYR A 42 0.44 9.75 11.32
C TYR A 42 1.87 9.64 11.87
N ILE A 43 2.03 9.53 13.20
CA ILE A 43 3.34 9.46 13.85
C ILE A 43 4.12 8.24 13.36
N VAL A 44 3.48 7.07 13.39
CA VAL A 44 4.10 5.80 12.98
C VAL A 44 4.38 5.82 11.48
N SER A 45 3.49 6.34 10.64
CA SER A 45 3.69 6.45 9.19
C SER A 45 4.88 7.32 8.85
N ILE A 46 5.03 8.48 9.51
CA ILE A 46 6.16 9.39 9.30
C ILE A 46 7.46 8.71 9.73
N ALA A 47 7.50 8.11 10.93
CA ALA A 47 8.69 7.43 11.43
C ALA A 47 9.11 6.25 10.53
N TYR A 48 8.15 5.40 10.12
CA TYR A 48 8.40 4.28 9.21
C TYR A 48 8.83 4.79 7.82
N GLY A 49 8.20 5.85 7.31
CA GLY A 49 8.56 6.47 6.04
C GLY A 49 9.99 7.02 6.02
N VAL A 50 10.41 7.73 7.08
CA VAL A 50 11.79 8.20 7.22
C VAL A 50 12.77 7.03 7.24
N LEU A 51 12.47 5.96 7.98
CA LEU A 51 13.32 4.77 8.01
C LEU A 51 13.40 4.09 6.63
N CYS A 52 12.29 3.97 5.90
CA CYS A 52 12.27 3.49 4.52
C CYS A 52 13.17 4.34 3.62
N LEU A 53 13.10 5.67 3.71
CA LEU A 53 13.94 6.57 2.92
C LEU A 53 15.43 6.39 3.23
N VAL A 54 15.80 6.22 4.51
CA VAL A 54 17.18 5.93 4.92
C VAL A 54 17.66 4.61 4.31
N VAL A 55 16.84 3.55 4.36
CA VAL A 55 17.18 2.24 3.80
C VAL A 55 17.30 2.31 2.27
N VAL A 56 16.35 2.94 1.59
CA VAL A 56 16.38 3.13 0.12
C VAL A 56 17.63 3.91 -0.28
N PHE A 57 17.93 5.00 0.42
CA PHE A 57 19.16 5.77 0.19
C PHE A 57 20.41 4.89 0.36
N ALA A 58 20.49 4.13 1.46
CA ALA A 58 21.62 3.23 1.72
C ALA A 58 21.78 2.17 0.62
N VAL A 59 20.69 1.54 0.17
CA VAL A 59 20.71 0.56 -0.94
C VAL A 59 21.17 1.20 -2.25
N ILE A 60 20.66 2.39 -2.59
CA ILE A 60 21.05 3.11 -3.81
C ILE A 60 22.54 3.44 -3.76
N ARG A 61 23.03 3.95 -2.62
CA ARG A 61 24.44 4.29 -2.43
C ARG A 61 25.34 3.06 -2.44
N CYS A 62 24.93 1.97 -1.80
CA CYS A 62 25.70 0.73 -1.78
C CYS A 62 25.81 0.09 -3.18
N THR A 63 24.69 0.06 -3.92
CA THR A 63 24.62 -0.45 -5.29
C THR A 63 25.44 0.40 -6.25
N GLY A 64 25.37 1.74 -6.13
CA GLY A 64 25.98 2.67 -7.07
C GLY A 64 27.43 3.05 -6.81
N THR A 65 27.97 2.78 -5.61
CA THR A 65 29.37 3.06 -5.29
C THR A 65 30.28 2.08 -6.03
N ASP A 66 31.38 2.58 -6.60
CA ASP A 66 32.43 1.73 -7.16
C ASP A 66 33.41 1.30 -6.05
N PRO A 67 33.38 0.02 -5.62
CA PRO A 67 34.26 -0.48 -4.57
C PRO A 67 35.67 -0.82 -5.07
N SER A 68 36.01 -0.54 -6.34
CA SER A 68 37.33 -0.86 -6.88
C SER A 68 38.45 -0.23 -6.05
N ASP A 69 39.55 -0.96 -5.91
CA ASP A 69 40.79 -0.45 -5.36
C ASP A 69 41.32 0.68 -6.26
N ASP A 70 41.61 1.85 -5.68
CA ASP A 70 42.09 3.02 -6.43
C ASP A 70 43.46 2.80 -7.08
N SER A 71 44.24 1.86 -6.55
CA SER A 71 45.52 1.44 -7.14
C SER A 71 45.35 0.86 -8.54
N VAL A 72 44.14 0.40 -8.89
CA VAL A 72 43.77 -0.11 -10.22
C VAL A 72 43.45 1.03 -11.20
N LEU A 73 43.00 2.18 -10.69
CA LEU A 73 42.53 3.31 -11.51
C LEU A 73 43.67 4.26 -11.92
N GLY A 74 44.81 4.20 -11.23
CA GLY A 74 45.97 5.08 -11.40
C GLY A 74 47.04 4.61 -12.40
N ALA A 75 46.78 3.61 -13.23
CA ALA A 75 47.76 3.00 -14.15
C ALA A 75 48.16 3.88 -15.36
N GLY A 76 48.24 5.21 -15.17
CA GLY A 76 48.65 6.19 -16.18
C GLY A 76 49.86 7.04 -15.83
N MET A 77 50.41 6.94 -14.61
CA MET A 77 51.60 7.73 -14.26
C MET A 77 52.53 6.92 -13.36
N ASP A 78 53.72 6.68 -13.91
CA ASP A 78 54.96 6.26 -13.27
C ASP A 78 54.98 4.87 -12.61
N LEU A 79 55.69 3.95 -13.28
CA LEU A 79 56.31 2.79 -12.64
C LEU A 79 57.19 3.30 -11.48
N PRO A 80 56.83 3.10 -10.20
CA PRO A 80 57.72 3.49 -9.13
C PRO A 80 58.85 2.49 -9.09
N GLN A 81 60.05 3.04 -9.14
CA GLN A 81 61.33 2.42 -8.83
C GLN A 81 61.21 1.41 -7.69
N ARG A 82 61.90 0.29 -7.87
CA ARG A 82 61.89 -0.98 -7.09
C ARG A 82 62.32 -0.85 -5.62
N SER A 83 62.15 0.30 -4.97
CA SER A 83 62.83 0.66 -3.72
C SER A 83 61.94 1.10 -2.56
N ASN A 84 60.65 0.76 -2.55
CA ASN A 84 59.83 0.65 -1.33
C ASN A 84 58.47 0.03 -1.72
N VAL A 85 58.41 -1.31 -1.82
CA VAL A 85 57.11 -1.98 -1.69
C VAL A 85 56.70 -1.73 -0.25
N SER A 86 55.90 -0.69 -0.02
CA SER A 86 55.23 -0.47 1.27
C SER A 86 54.64 -1.81 1.70
N GLU A 87 54.79 -2.21 2.97
CA GLU A 87 54.26 -3.47 3.54
C GLU A 87 52.74 -3.66 3.32
N ASP A 88 52.07 -2.65 2.76
CA ASP A 88 50.66 -2.51 2.50
C ASP A 88 50.24 -2.75 1.04
N ARG A 89 51.12 -3.26 0.16
CA ARG A 89 50.73 -3.64 -1.21
C ARG A 89 51.03 -5.10 -1.55
N VAL A 90 50.15 -5.73 -2.32
CA VAL A 90 50.28 -7.11 -2.81
C VAL A 90 50.03 -7.16 -4.31
N TYR A 91 50.70 -8.06 -5.02
CA TYR A 91 50.54 -8.19 -6.46
C TYR A 91 49.33 -9.05 -6.83
N CYS A 92 48.42 -8.52 -7.64
CA CYS A 92 47.31 -9.29 -8.20
C CYS A 92 47.71 -9.93 -9.53
N ASN A 93 47.74 -11.26 -9.59
CA ASN A 93 48.09 -11.99 -10.83
C ASN A 93 47.03 -11.91 -11.94
N VAL A 94 45.81 -11.45 -11.63
CA VAL A 94 44.74 -11.31 -12.62
C VAL A 94 44.76 -9.92 -13.25
N CYS A 95 44.85 -8.86 -12.41
CA CYS A 95 44.95 -7.49 -12.89
C CYS A 95 46.39 -7.08 -13.29
N LEU A 96 47.38 -7.93 -13.00
CA LEU A 96 48.81 -7.72 -13.29
C LEU A 96 49.38 -6.41 -12.73
N GLN A 97 49.00 -6.08 -11.49
CA GLN A 97 49.44 -4.86 -10.81
C GLN A 97 49.41 -5.00 -9.29
N TYR A 98 50.12 -4.11 -8.60
CA TYR A 98 50.06 -4.01 -7.15
C TYR A 98 48.78 -3.34 -6.68
N VAL A 99 48.09 -4.00 -5.75
CA VAL A 99 46.85 -3.57 -5.09
C VAL A 99 47.09 -3.44 -3.59
N GLN A 100 46.16 -2.83 -2.85
CA GLN A 100 46.24 -2.76 -1.40
C GLN A 100 46.30 -4.17 -0.78
N LYS A 101 46.97 -4.31 0.37
CA LYS A 101 47.21 -5.60 1.05
C LYS A 101 45.96 -6.42 1.33
N GLN A 102 44.84 -5.73 1.62
CA GLN A 102 43.55 -6.36 1.92
C GLN A 102 42.66 -6.50 0.68
N SER A 103 43.13 -6.06 -0.49
CA SER A 103 42.37 -6.17 -1.73
C SER A 103 42.29 -7.60 -2.22
N ARG A 104 41.12 -7.97 -2.73
CA ARG A 104 40.89 -9.27 -3.40
C ARG A 104 40.28 -9.05 -4.77
N HIS A 105 40.64 -9.90 -5.73
CA HIS A 105 40.08 -9.87 -7.08
C HIS A 105 38.74 -10.60 -7.11
N CYS A 106 37.66 -9.89 -7.43
CA CYS A 106 36.36 -10.48 -7.68
C CYS A 106 36.22 -10.84 -9.16
N ARG A 107 36.22 -12.15 -9.47
CA ARG A 107 36.08 -12.65 -10.84
C ARG A 107 34.74 -12.27 -11.50
N LEU A 108 33.67 -12.08 -10.72
CA LEU A 108 32.34 -11.74 -11.22
C LEU A 108 32.22 -10.27 -11.67
N CYS A 109 32.98 -9.38 -11.03
CA CYS A 109 33.04 -7.97 -11.40
C CYS A 109 34.28 -7.64 -12.25
N ASP A 110 35.22 -8.58 -12.32
CA ASP A 110 36.51 -8.48 -12.99
C ASP A 110 37.33 -7.28 -12.48
N LYS A 111 37.46 -7.19 -11.14
CA LYS A 111 38.15 -6.08 -10.46
C LYS A 111 38.69 -6.43 -9.08
N CYS A 112 39.75 -5.74 -8.69
CA CYS A 112 40.21 -5.74 -7.29
C CYS A 112 39.40 -4.74 -6.47
N VAL A 113 38.98 -5.16 -5.29
CA VAL A 113 38.18 -4.36 -4.34
C VAL A 113 38.96 -4.22 -3.05
N ASP A 114 39.12 -2.99 -2.56
CA ASP A 114 39.81 -2.71 -1.29
C ASP A 114 38.98 -3.15 -0.09
N VAL A 115 39.64 -3.80 0.87
CA VAL A 115 39.04 -4.50 2.01
C VAL A 115 37.81 -5.30 1.55
N PHE A 116 38.05 -6.25 0.64
CA PHE A 116 36.97 -7.03 0.03
C PHE A 116 36.27 -7.89 1.08
N ASP A 117 34.95 -7.75 1.16
CA ASP A 117 34.08 -8.59 1.98
C ASP A 117 33.47 -9.69 1.10
N HIS A 118 32.55 -9.33 0.20
CA HIS A 118 31.91 -10.30 -0.69
C HIS A 118 31.33 -9.65 -1.96
N HIS A 119 30.94 -10.48 -2.93
CA HIS A 119 30.10 -10.04 -4.05
C HIS A 119 28.62 -10.27 -3.72
N CYS A 120 27.85 -9.20 -3.56
CA CYS A 120 26.44 -9.29 -3.22
C CYS A 120 25.59 -9.37 -4.49
N LYS A 121 24.97 -10.53 -4.73
CA LYS A 121 24.08 -10.76 -5.88
C LYS A 121 22.80 -9.93 -5.83
N TRP A 122 22.34 -9.55 -4.64
CA TRP A 122 21.16 -8.71 -4.44
C TRP A 122 21.39 -7.25 -4.85
N LEU A 123 22.62 -6.76 -4.68
CA LEU A 123 23.04 -5.43 -5.13
C LEU A 123 23.69 -5.47 -6.52
N ASN A 124 23.99 -6.67 -7.03
CA ASN A 124 24.81 -6.91 -8.21
C ASN A 124 26.17 -6.16 -8.17
N ASN A 125 26.70 -5.95 -6.97
CA ASN A 125 27.93 -5.18 -6.73
C ASN A 125 28.79 -5.87 -5.66
N CYS A 126 30.09 -5.59 -5.66
CA CYS A 126 30.95 -5.97 -4.54
C CYS A 126 30.70 -5.07 -3.34
N VAL A 127 30.85 -5.66 -2.15
CA VAL A 127 30.90 -4.95 -0.87
C VAL A 127 32.36 -4.95 -0.42
N GLY A 128 32.85 -3.76 -0.11
CA GLY A 128 34.20 -3.54 0.42
C GLY A 128 34.26 -2.21 1.15
N LYS A 129 35.46 -1.72 1.43
CA LYS A 129 35.68 -0.54 2.29
C LYS A 129 34.78 0.66 1.98
N LYS A 130 34.66 1.00 0.69
CA LYS A 130 33.98 2.22 0.22
C LYS A 130 32.46 2.21 0.40
N ASN A 131 31.83 1.04 0.47
CA ASN A 131 30.38 0.90 0.55
C ASN A 131 29.89 0.04 1.72
N TYR A 132 30.79 -0.46 2.57
CA TYR A 132 30.45 -1.31 3.70
C TYR A 132 29.45 -0.66 4.68
N SER A 133 29.60 0.63 4.98
CA SER A 133 28.68 1.35 5.88
C SER A 133 27.26 1.44 5.31
N TYR A 134 27.12 1.68 4.01
CA TYR A 134 25.83 1.67 3.33
C TYR A 134 25.22 0.26 3.29
N PHE A 135 26.04 -0.77 3.05
CA PHE A 135 25.60 -2.16 3.12
C PHE A 135 25.04 -2.47 4.52
N LEU A 136 25.81 -2.19 5.58
CA LEU A 136 25.38 -2.45 6.96
C LEU A 136 24.11 -1.67 7.32
N THR A 137 24.03 -0.40 6.95
CA THR A 137 22.83 0.43 7.16
C THR A 137 21.61 -0.17 6.46
N SER A 138 21.78 -0.67 5.22
CA SER A 138 20.69 -1.30 4.48
C SER A 138 20.20 -2.59 5.12
N VAL A 139 21.11 -3.45 5.61
CA VAL A 139 20.76 -4.72 6.26
C VAL A 139 20.08 -4.46 7.60
N VAL A 140 20.70 -3.68 8.48
CA VAL A 140 20.13 -3.37 9.82
C VAL A 140 18.81 -2.64 9.68
N GLY A 141 18.72 -1.63 8.82
CA GLY A 141 17.49 -0.88 8.61
C GLY A 141 16.37 -1.76 8.04
N SER A 142 16.68 -2.65 7.07
CA SER A 142 15.70 -3.60 6.54
C SER A 142 15.22 -4.59 7.62
N THR A 143 16.12 -5.06 8.49
CA THR A 143 15.76 -5.91 9.62
C THR A 143 14.82 -5.19 10.58
N VAL A 144 15.12 -3.93 10.93
CA VAL A 144 14.24 -3.12 11.80
C VAL A 144 12.87 -2.91 11.16
N LEU A 145 12.81 -2.56 9.87
CA LEU A 145 11.54 -2.40 9.14
C LEU A 145 10.70 -3.67 9.17
N LEU A 146 11.31 -4.83 8.92
CA LEU A 146 10.63 -6.13 8.95
C LEU A 146 10.15 -6.48 10.37
N SER A 147 11.00 -6.28 11.38
CA SER A 147 10.63 -6.53 12.78
C SER A 147 9.45 -5.66 13.22
N LEU A 148 9.43 -4.37 12.83
CA LEU A 148 8.30 -3.48 13.08
C LEU A 148 7.05 -4.00 12.39
N GLN A 149 7.13 -4.38 11.12
CA GLN A 149 5.97 -4.88 10.36
C GLN A 149 5.37 -6.15 10.99
N ILE A 150 6.22 -7.08 11.44
CA ILE A 150 5.78 -8.28 12.17
C ILE A 150 5.13 -7.89 13.50
N ALA A 151 5.75 -6.99 14.28
CA ALA A 151 5.22 -6.56 15.57
C ALA A 151 3.84 -5.89 15.45
N PHE A 152 3.66 -4.98 14.48
CA PHE A 152 2.36 -4.35 14.20
C PHE A 152 1.33 -5.38 13.72
N GLY A 153 1.74 -6.37 12.91
CA GLY A 153 0.87 -7.47 12.49
C GLY A 153 0.37 -8.32 13.65
N ILE A 154 1.26 -8.69 14.57
CA ILE A 154 0.88 -9.41 15.78
C ILE A 154 -0.05 -8.57 16.65
N ALA A 155 0.24 -7.27 16.82
CA ALA A 155 -0.59 -6.39 17.64
C ALA A 155 -2.00 -6.21 17.07
N ILE A 156 -2.14 -5.95 15.77
CA ILE A 156 -3.44 -5.84 15.10
C ILE A 156 -4.18 -7.17 15.12
N PHE A 157 -3.48 -8.28 14.90
CA PHE A 157 -4.07 -9.61 15.00
C PHE A 157 -4.61 -9.86 16.41
N ALA A 158 -3.82 -9.62 17.46
CA ALA A 158 -4.27 -9.77 18.85
C ALA A 158 -5.46 -8.85 19.18
N GLN A 159 -5.46 -7.61 18.67
CA GLN A 159 -6.59 -6.69 18.84
C GLN A 159 -7.84 -7.20 18.14
N SER A 160 -7.72 -7.86 16.98
CA SER A 160 -8.87 -8.43 16.27
C SER A 160 -9.61 -9.52 17.06
N TYR A 161 -8.91 -10.22 17.97
CA TYR A 161 -9.53 -11.17 18.90
C TYR A 161 -10.03 -10.51 20.18
N SER A 162 -9.30 -9.51 20.68
CA SER A 162 -9.61 -8.89 21.98
C SER A 162 -10.76 -7.88 21.89
N ASP A 163 -10.82 -7.10 20.81
CA ASP A 163 -11.85 -6.10 20.54
C ASP A 163 -12.12 -6.05 19.01
N PRO A 164 -12.94 -6.99 18.50
CA PRO A 164 -13.22 -7.10 17.07
C PRO A 164 -13.97 -5.88 16.52
N ASP A 165 -14.75 -5.19 17.36
CA ASP A 165 -15.58 -4.06 16.93
C ASP A 165 -14.71 -2.84 16.54
N VAL A 166 -13.62 -2.60 17.27
CA VAL A 166 -12.68 -1.52 16.92
C VAL A 166 -12.05 -1.78 15.55
N ILE A 167 -11.55 -3.00 15.31
CA ILE A 167 -10.93 -3.35 14.03
C ILE A 167 -11.96 -3.32 12.90
N LYS A 168 -13.18 -3.83 13.12
CA LYS A 168 -14.27 -3.82 12.14
C LYS A 168 -14.69 -2.40 11.76
N LYS A 169 -14.86 -1.49 12.72
CA LYS A 169 -15.21 -0.10 12.45
C LYS A 169 -14.12 0.61 11.65
N ARG A 170 -12.84 0.41 12.03
CA ARG A 170 -11.70 1.02 11.33
C ARG A 170 -11.54 0.45 9.92
N SER A 171 -11.70 -0.86 9.73
CA SER A 171 -11.61 -1.48 8.40
C SER A 171 -12.75 -1.05 7.48
N GLN A 172 -13.98 -0.95 7.99
CA GLN A 172 -15.13 -0.41 7.25
C GLN A 172 -14.92 1.04 6.86
N LEU A 173 -14.38 1.87 7.77
CA LEU A 173 -14.06 3.26 7.48
C LEU A 173 -12.97 3.37 6.41
N ALA A 174 -11.90 2.58 6.52
CA ALA A 174 -10.84 2.54 5.51
C ALA A 174 -11.36 2.10 4.14
N PHE A 175 -12.21 1.06 4.10
CA PHE A 175 -12.84 0.60 2.86
C PHE A 175 -13.77 1.65 2.27
N PHE A 176 -14.58 2.32 3.10
CA PHE A 176 -15.45 3.40 2.66
C PHE A 176 -14.64 4.54 2.02
N HIS A 177 -13.58 5.01 2.67
CA HIS A 177 -12.73 6.05 2.08
C HIS A 177 -11.98 5.57 0.83
N PHE A 178 -11.58 4.30 0.77
CA PHE A 178 -11.00 3.73 -0.44
C PHE A 178 -11.99 3.75 -1.62
N GLN A 179 -13.26 3.41 -1.39
CA GLN A 179 -14.30 3.52 -2.41
C GLN A 179 -14.53 4.97 -2.85
N LEU A 180 -14.57 5.92 -1.91
CA LEU A 180 -14.68 7.34 -2.24
C LEU A 180 -13.55 7.82 -3.16
N CYS A 181 -12.31 7.37 -2.89
CA CYS A 181 -11.16 7.67 -3.76
C CYS A 181 -11.27 7.05 -5.15
N ILE A 182 -11.83 5.84 -5.29
CA ILE A 182 -12.06 5.21 -6.60
C ILE A 182 -13.15 5.95 -7.39
N GLU A 183 -14.19 6.41 -6.71
CA GLU A 183 -15.32 7.13 -7.31
C GLU A 183 -15.04 8.62 -7.54
N ASP A 184 -13.88 9.13 -7.09
CA ASP A 184 -13.48 10.54 -7.15
C ASP A 184 -14.53 11.49 -6.55
N ILE A 185 -15.09 11.11 -5.39
CA ILE A 185 -16.08 11.92 -4.66
C ILE A 185 -15.63 12.16 -3.22
N THR A 186 -16.02 13.29 -2.64
CA THR A 186 -15.75 13.57 -1.24
C THR A 186 -16.77 12.90 -0.33
N THR A 187 -16.44 12.75 0.96
CA THR A 187 -17.41 12.32 1.98
C THR A 187 -18.62 13.26 2.04
N TYR A 188 -18.41 14.56 1.80
CA TYR A 188 -19.48 15.54 1.74
C TYR A 188 -20.42 15.26 0.57
N ASP A 189 -19.88 15.03 -0.63
CA ASP A 189 -20.66 14.71 -1.82
C ASP A 189 -21.47 13.43 -1.64
N TYR A 190 -20.87 12.40 -1.05
CA TYR A 190 -21.56 11.15 -0.70
C TYR A 190 -22.76 11.41 0.24
N ILE A 191 -22.55 12.19 1.31
CA ILE A 191 -23.61 12.51 2.29
C ILE A 191 -24.74 13.29 1.61
N VAL A 192 -24.41 14.30 0.80
CA VAL A 192 -25.39 15.11 0.07
C VAL A 192 -26.19 14.24 -0.90
N ARG A 193 -25.52 13.39 -1.67
CA ARG A 193 -26.17 12.44 -2.61
C ARG A 193 -27.12 11.51 -1.89
N LYS A 194 -26.70 10.92 -0.76
CA LYS A 194 -27.54 10.02 0.04
C LYS A 194 -28.75 10.72 0.65
N ARG A 195 -28.59 11.96 1.12
CA ARG A 195 -29.71 12.79 1.62
C ARG A 195 -30.72 13.10 0.52
N LYS A 196 -30.25 13.45 -0.69
CA LYS A 196 -31.13 13.67 -1.86
C LYS A 196 -31.92 12.42 -2.23
N GLN A 197 -31.26 11.26 -2.29
CA GLN A 197 -31.91 9.97 -2.57
C GLN A 197 -32.93 9.56 -1.50
N LYS A 198 -32.65 9.84 -0.23
CA LYS A 198 -33.62 9.62 0.85
C LYS A 198 -34.85 10.51 0.67
N LEU A 199 -34.64 11.82 0.47
CA LEU A 199 -35.74 12.78 0.27
C LEU A 199 -36.61 12.40 -0.95
N GLN A 200 -36.00 11.92 -2.03
CA GLN A 200 -36.73 11.46 -3.20
C GLN A 200 -37.60 10.24 -2.89
N ARG A 201 -37.05 9.21 -2.23
CA ARG A 201 -37.83 8.04 -1.81
C ARG A 201 -38.96 8.39 -0.84
N ASP A 202 -38.70 9.29 0.11
CA ASP A 202 -39.73 9.74 1.04
C ASP A 202 -40.87 10.48 0.30
N ARG A 203 -40.57 11.22 -0.78
CA ARG A 203 -41.57 11.85 -1.64
C ARG A 203 -42.37 10.84 -2.47
N GLU A 204 -41.70 9.84 -3.04
CA GLU A 204 -42.32 8.77 -3.83
C GLU A 204 -43.26 7.91 -2.96
N ASN A 205 -42.84 7.57 -1.74
CA ASN A 205 -43.69 6.86 -0.79
C ASN A 205 -44.91 7.70 -0.38
N ALA A 206 -44.71 8.98 -0.09
CA ALA A 206 -45.82 9.86 0.27
C ALA A 206 -46.79 10.14 -0.90
N SER A 207 -46.35 10.04 -2.16
CA SER A 207 -47.29 10.08 -3.30
C SER A 207 -48.06 8.77 -3.44
N ALA A 208 -47.40 7.62 -3.27
CA ALA A 208 -48.08 6.33 -3.30
C ALA A 208 -49.13 6.22 -2.18
N GLU A 209 -48.81 6.66 -0.96
CA GLU A 209 -49.78 6.70 0.14
C GLU A 209 -50.99 7.59 -0.16
N ARG A 210 -50.79 8.72 -0.85
CA ARG A 210 -51.92 9.59 -1.29
C ARG A 210 -52.74 8.96 -2.40
N GLU A 211 -52.11 8.28 -3.35
CA GLU A 211 -52.81 7.55 -4.41
C GLU A 211 -53.65 6.40 -3.83
N ASP A 212 -53.11 5.67 -2.86
CA ASP A 212 -53.83 4.60 -2.14
C ASP A 212 -55.02 5.17 -1.33
N GLU A 213 -54.85 6.32 -0.65
CA GLU A 213 -55.94 7.02 0.05
C GLU A 213 -57.04 7.49 -0.91
N GLU A 214 -56.68 8.09 -2.05
CA GLU A 214 -57.63 8.51 -3.09
C GLU A 214 -58.38 7.31 -3.71
N GLU A 215 -57.71 6.16 -3.88
CA GLU A 215 -58.35 4.92 -4.37
C GLU A 215 -59.35 4.34 -3.36
N ILE A 216 -59.01 4.34 -2.07
CA ILE A 216 -59.93 3.89 -1.00
C ILE A 216 -61.15 4.80 -0.92
N GLU A 217 -60.97 6.13 -0.93
CA GLU A 217 -62.09 7.08 -0.90
C GLU A 217 -63.01 6.90 -2.13
N ALA A 218 -62.44 6.61 -3.30
CA ALA A 218 -63.23 6.33 -4.50
C ALA A 218 -64.06 5.04 -4.39
N ILE A 219 -63.47 3.97 -3.83
CA ILE A 219 -64.17 2.71 -3.58
C ILE A 219 -65.29 2.89 -2.54
N GLU A 220 -65.03 3.61 -1.45
CA GLU A 220 -66.04 3.90 -0.42
C GLU A 220 -67.23 4.69 -1.00
N ALA A 221 -66.96 5.68 -1.86
CA ALA A 221 -68.00 6.44 -2.54
C ALA A 221 -68.84 5.57 -3.49
N GLU A 222 -68.23 4.65 -4.24
CA GLU A 222 -68.93 3.71 -5.13
C GLU A 222 -69.82 2.74 -4.34
N VAL A 223 -69.34 2.23 -3.19
CA VAL A 223 -70.11 1.35 -2.30
C VAL A 223 -71.32 2.07 -1.68
N ASP A 224 -71.17 3.33 -1.27
CA ASP A 224 -72.27 4.13 -0.72
C ASP A 224 -73.36 4.42 -1.78
N GLU A 225 -72.95 4.70 -3.02
CA GLU A 225 -73.88 4.93 -4.15
C GLU A 225 -74.68 3.66 -4.50
N ASP A 226 -74.03 2.50 -4.49
CA ASP A 226 -74.69 1.19 -4.69
C ASP A 226 -75.70 0.88 -3.57
N LEU A 227 -75.36 1.16 -2.30
CA LEU A 227 -76.24 0.95 -1.15
C LEU A 227 -77.48 1.85 -1.18
N GLU A 228 -77.34 3.12 -1.58
CA GLU A 228 -78.50 4.01 -1.78
C GLU A 228 -79.42 3.49 -2.89
N THR A 229 -78.84 3.01 -3.99
CA THR A 229 -79.57 2.48 -5.14
C THR A 229 -80.36 1.22 -4.76
N ASP A 230 -79.75 0.30 -4.02
CA ASP A 230 -80.40 -0.92 -3.52
C ASP A 230 -81.54 -0.62 -2.53
N ASN A 231 -81.34 0.33 -1.60
CA ASN A 231 -82.39 0.76 -0.67
C ASN A 231 -83.60 1.37 -1.40
N LEU A 232 -83.36 2.18 -2.44
CA LEU A 232 -84.42 2.74 -3.29
C LEU A 232 -85.19 1.66 -4.05
N LEU A 233 -84.50 0.67 -4.60
CA LEU A 233 -85.11 -0.48 -5.27
C LEU A 233 -85.97 -1.32 -4.31
N GLN A 234 -85.49 -1.56 -3.09
CA GLN A 234 -86.28 -2.26 -2.07
C GLN A 234 -87.53 -1.49 -1.66
N LEU A 235 -87.44 -0.16 -1.49
CA LEU A 235 -88.60 0.69 -1.19
C LEU A 235 -89.63 0.67 -2.32
N GLN A 236 -89.19 0.74 -3.57
CA GLN A 236 -90.08 0.62 -4.73
C GLN A 236 -90.77 -0.75 -4.77
N GLN A 237 -90.04 -1.85 -4.54
CA GLN A 237 -90.63 -3.18 -4.44
C GLN A 237 -91.66 -3.28 -3.30
N ALA A 238 -91.35 -2.74 -2.11
CA ALA A 238 -92.26 -2.75 -0.97
C ALA A 238 -93.55 -1.94 -1.25
N HIS A 239 -93.43 -0.79 -1.93
CA HIS A 239 -94.57 0.03 -2.31
C HIS A 239 -95.47 -0.67 -3.33
N VAL A 240 -94.88 -1.31 -4.35
CA VAL A 240 -95.62 -2.12 -5.34
C VAL A 240 -96.36 -3.28 -4.68
N VAL A 241 -95.73 -3.97 -3.73
CA VAL A 241 -96.39 -5.05 -2.97
C VAL A 241 -97.57 -4.53 -2.14
N SER A 242 -97.46 -3.33 -1.55
CA SER A 242 -98.53 -2.74 -0.74
C SER A 242 -99.76 -2.27 -1.54
N GLU A 243 -99.59 -1.92 -2.81
CA GLU A 243 -100.72 -1.54 -3.68
C GLU A 243 -101.50 -2.75 -4.24
N LEU A 244 -100.94 -3.96 -4.10
CA LEU A 244 -101.53 -5.22 -4.58
C LEU A 244 -102.28 -6.01 -3.49
N THR A 245 -102.30 -5.53 -2.25
CA THR A 245 -102.99 -6.13 -1.09
C THR A 245 -104.08 -5.22 -0.54
#